data_AF-A0A2S8RAL5-F1
#
_entry.id   AF-A0A2S8RAL5-F1
#
_cell.length_a   1.000
_cell.length_b   1.000
_cell.length_c   1.000
_cell.angle_alpha   90.00
_cell.angle_beta   90.00
_cell.angle_gamma   90.00
#
_symmetry.space_group_name_H-M   'P 1'
#
loop_
_entity.id
_entity.type
_entity.pdbx_description
1 polymer ?
#
loop_
_entity_poly.entity_id
_entity_poly.type
_entity_poly.pdbx_seq_one_letter_code
_entity_poly.pdbx_strand_id
1 'polypeptide(L)'
;MKFKKILTILFKNTKNNIDILGRVYMLKIRRFSATRGIVEYKFLILCLILNKENYGIFTNSRLGEKVIIYKNISTGNILSMAKGLGYLEDKLIEMFIKLSPAVSNYKNRKMVGFMNNFMIPDHLNVE
;
A
#
# COMPACT_ATOMS: atom_id res chain seq x y z
N MET A 1 -2.20 10.41 -22.32
CA MET A 1 -3.09 9.82 -23.36
C MET A 1 -2.83 8.33 -23.66
N LYS A 2 -1.56 7.85 -23.68
CA LYS A 2 -1.24 6.42 -23.97
C LYS A 2 -1.76 5.41 -22.91
N PHE A 3 -1.68 5.72 -21.62
CA PHE A 3 -2.15 4.83 -20.54
C PHE A 3 -3.66 4.54 -20.57
N LYS A 4 -4.48 5.58 -20.79
CA LYS A 4 -5.95 5.46 -20.85
C LYS A 4 -6.40 4.54 -21.99
N LYS A 5 -5.67 4.56 -23.11
CA LYS A 5 -5.90 3.68 -24.28
C LYS A 5 -5.56 2.21 -23.98
N ILE A 6 -4.47 1.96 -23.26
CA ILE A 6 -4.07 0.60 -22.82
C ILE A 6 -5.11 0.03 -21.86
N LEU A 7 -5.54 0.79 -20.85
CA LEU A 7 -6.64 0.39 -19.97
C LEU A 7 -7.91 0.10 -20.79
N THR A 8 -8.29 0.97 -21.71
CA THR A 8 -9.51 0.78 -22.50
C THR A 8 -9.46 -0.49 -23.37
N ILE A 9 -8.29 -0.87 -23.91
CA ILE A 9 -8.11 -2.11 -24.66
C ILE A 9 -8.17 -3.34 -23.74
N LEU A 10 -7.60 -3.26 -22.54
CA LEU A 10 -7.66 -4.34 -21.55
C LEU A 10 -9.05 -4.54 -20.95
N PHE A 11 -9.84 -3.48 -20.79
CA PHE A 11 -11.13 -3.50 -20.08
C PHE A 11 -12.37 -3.51 -20.99
N LYS A 12 -12.23 -3.36 -22.33
CA LYS A 12 -13.37 -3.47 -23.27
C LYS A 12 -13.67 -4.89 -23.74
N ASN A 13 -12.77 -5.85 -23.52
CA ASN A 13 -13.04 -7.24 -23.86
C ASN A 13 -13.67 -7.94 -22.65
N THR A 14 -14.89 -8.42 -22.82
CA THR A 14 -15.71 -9.19 -21.88
C THR A 14 -15.12 -10.55 -21.48
N LYS A 15 -13.83 -10.79 -21.74
CA LYS A 15 -13.12 -11.98 -21.28
C LYS A 15 -12.45 -11.64 -19.96
N ASN A 16 -12.86 -12.32 -18.89
CA ASN A 16 -12.23 -12.25 -17.56
C ASN A 16 -10.79 -12.81 -17.55
N ASN A 17 -10.14 -12.99 -18.70
CA ASN A 17 -8.85 -13.62 -18.85
C ASN A 17 -7.98 -12.83 -19.85
N ILE A 18 -6.72 -12.58 -19.49
CA ILE A 18 -5.68 -12.03 -20.36
C ILE A 18 -4.70 -13.16 -20.68
N ASP A 19 -4.42 -13.39 -21.96
CA ASP A 19 -3.29 -14.23 -22.37
C ASP A 19 -2.03 -13.36 -22.49
N ILE A 20 -1.00 -13.70 -21.75
CA ILE A 20 0.33 -13.11 -21.87
C ILE A 20 1.32 -14.23 -22.17
N LEU A 21 1.77 -14.29 -23.43
CA LEU A 21 2.77 -15.25 -23.93
C LEU A 21 2.37 -16.72 -23.69
N GLY A 22 1.11 -17.07 -23.92
CA GLY A 22 0.57 -18.41 -23.76
C GLY A 22 0.18 -18.76 -22.32
N ARG A 23 0.30 -17.81 -21.37
CA ARG A 23 -0.19 -17.97 -20.00
C ARG A 23 -1.46 -17.16 -19.80
N VAL A 24 -2.52 -17.85 -19.38
CA VAL A 24 -3.82 -17.24 -19.13
C VAL A 24 -3.91 -16.74 -17.69
N TYR A 25 -4.16 -15.45 -17.53
CA TYR A 25 -4.33 -14.77 -16.24
C TYR A 25 -5.77 -14.33 -16.05
N MET A 26 -6.38 -14.69 -14.93
CA MET A 26 -7.72 -14.25 -14.59
C MET A 26 -7.72 -12.79 -14.10
N LEU A 27 -8.43 -11.93 -14.81
CA LEU A 27 -8.80 -10.60 -14.36
C LEU A 27 -9.91 -10.71 -13.32
N LYS A 28 -9.64 -10.22 -12.11
CA LYS A 28 -10.65 -9.97 -11.09
C LYS A 28 -10.77 -8.48 -10.88
N ILE A 29 -11.93 -7.92 -11.24
CA ILE A 29 -12.28 -6.55 -10.88
C ILE A 29 -12.90 -6.62 -9.50
N ARG A 30 -12.31 -5.89 -8.57
CA ARG A 30 -12.68 -5.84 -7.16
C ARG A 30 -13.15 -4.43 -6.85
N ARG A 31 -14.14 -4.28 -5.98
CA ARG A 31 -14.59 -2.94 -5.56
C ARG A 31 -13.56 -2.39 -4.59
N PHE A 32 -13.17 -1.14 -4.81
CA PHE A 32 -12.34 -0.38 -3.89
C PHE A 32 -13.23 0.55 -3.07
N SER A 33 -13.30 0.32 -1.76
CA SER A 33 -14.05 1.18 -0.84
C SER A 33 -13.57 1.01 0.59
N ALA A 34 -13.84 2.01 1.43
CA ALA A 34 -13.80 1.84 2.88
C ALA A 34 -14.84 0.80 3.34
N THR A 35 -14.52 0.11 4.43
CA THR A 35 -15.33 -0.95 5.07
C THR A 35 -15.94 -0.38 6.38
N ARG A 36 -16.61 -1.18 7.21
CA ARG A 36 -17.04 -0.81 8.59
C ARG A 36 -16.38 -1.65 9.71
N GLY A 37 -15.37 -2.47 9.38
CA GLY A 37 -14.64 -3.31 10.34
C GLY A 37 -13.12 -3.23 10.23
N ILE A 38 -12.42 -3.68 11.27
CA ILE A 38 -10.96 -3.72 11.26
C ILE A 38 -10.49 -4.80 10.28
N VAL A 39 -9.67 -4.42 9.31
CA VAL A 39 -9.04 -5.35 8.37
C VAL A 39 -7.58 -5.54 8.76
N GLU A 40 -7.17 -6.79 8.96
CA GLU A 40 -5.76 -7.16 9.16
C GLU A 40 -5.06 -7.34 7.82
N TYR A 41 -3.98 -6.59 7.62
CA TYR A 41 -3.09 -6.74 6.49
C TYR A 41 -1.76 -7.32 6.93
N LYS A 42 -1.23 -8.22 6.10
CA LYS A 42 0.13 -8.74 6.22
C LYS A 42 0.93 -8.40 4.98
N PHE A 43 2.07 -7.74 5.17
CA PHE A 43 3.01 -7.55 4.07
C PHE A 43 3.68 -8.87 3.69
N LEU A 44 3.55 -9.25 2.41
CA LEU A 44 4.25 -10.42 1.85
C LEU A 44 5.73 -10.11 1.57
N ILE A 45 6.09 -8.84 1.43
CA ILE A 45 7.42 -8.35 1.09
C ILE A 45 7.76 -7.17 2.00
N LEU A 46 9.05 -6.95 2.26
CA LEU A 46 9.52 -5.81 3.02
C LEU A 46 9.03 -4.47 2.43
N CYS A 47 8.26 -3.72 3.20
CA CYS A 47 7.71 -2.44 2.79
C CYS A 47 8.69 -1.29 3.05
N LEU A 48 9.12 -0.60 2.00
CA LEU A 48 10.06 0.54 2.06
C LEU A 48 9.30 1.87 2.16
N ILE A 49 8.71 2.12 3.33
CA ILE A 49 7.85 3.29 3.56
C ILE A 49 8.64 4.59 3.84
N LEU A 50 9.88 4.49 4.32
CA LEU A 50 10.67 5.67 4.70
C LEU A 50 11.37 6.28 3.48
N ASN A 51 11.12 7.57 3.26
CA ASN A 51 11.94 8.40 2.37
C ASN A 51 13.24 8.85 3.10
N LYS A 52 14.12 9.58 2.42
CA LYS A 52 15.41 10.02 2.98
C LYS A 52 15.26 10.88 4.25
N GLU A 53 14.30 11.79 4.25
CA GLU A 53 14.04 12.70 5.37
C GLU A 53 13.45 11.94 6.56
N ASN A 54 12.36 11.21 6.31
CA ASN A 54 11.67 10.38 7.30
C ASN A 54 12.58 9.30 7.88
N TYR A 55 13.54 8.80 7.10
CA TYR A 55 14.53 7.85 7.60
C TYR A 55 15.36 8.46 8.72
N GLY A 56 15.90 9.67 8.54
CA GLY A 56 16.71 10.34 9.56
C GLY A 56 15.92 10.62 10.84
N ILE A 57 14.70 11.10 10.69
CA ILE A 57 13.79 11.33 11.83
C ILE A 57 13.51 10.00 12.54
N PHE A 58 13.10 8.98 11.78
CA PHE A 58 12.77 7.67 12.33
C PHE A 58 13.94 7.04 13.08
N THR A 59 15.16 7.07 12.54
CA THR A 59 16.32 6.43 13.19
C THR A 59 16.66 7.08 14.54
N ASN A 60 16.48 8.39 14.66
CA ASN A 60 16.82 9.17 15.84
C ASN A 60 15.70 9.21 16.90
N SER A 61 14.51 8.70 16.59
CA SER A 61 13.35 8.70 17.48
C SER A 61 13.29 7.51 18.44
N ARG A 62 12.59 7.72 19.56
CA ARG A 62 12.26 6.67 20.54
C ARG A 62 11.21 5.70 19.96
N LEU A 63 11.05 4.53 20.58
CA LEU A 63 10.15 3.49 20.07
C LEU A 63 8.70 3.97 19.90
N GLY A 64 8.15 4.71 20.89
CA GLY A 64 6.79 5.26 20.80
C GLY A 64 6.64 6.26 19.64
N GLU A 65 7.62 7.14 19.48
CA GLU A 65 7.66 8.11 18.37
C GLU A 65 7.79 7.42 17.01
N LYS A 66 8.60 6.35 16.91
CA LYS A 66 8.73 5.54 15.69
C LYS A 66 7.39 4.96 15.23
N VAL A 67 6.56 4.52 16.16
CA VAL A 67 5.20 4.02 15.84
C VAL A 67 4.34 5.15 15.26
N ILE A 68 4.38 6.34 15.85
CA ILE A 68 3.62 7.50 15.38
C ILE A 68 4.08 7.94 13.99
N ILE A 69 5.40 8.07 13.79
CA ILE A 69 6.00 8.41 12.50
C ILE A 69 5.56 7.40 11.43
N TYR A 70 5.67 6.11 11.72
CA TYR A 70 5.25 5.08 10.78
C TYR A 70 3.76 5.17 10.44
N LYS A 71 2.89 5.37 11.43
CA LYS A 71 1.44 5.54 11.22
C LYS A 71 1.16 6.71 10.29
N ASN A 72 1.75 7.88 10.56
CA ASN A 72 1.54 9.08 9.77
C ASN A 72 1.97 8.90 8.31
N ILE A 73 3.15 8.32 8.07
CA ILE A 73 3.64 8.08 6.71
C ILE A 73 2.76 7.05 5.99
N SER A 74 2.36 5.98 6.68
CA SER A 74 1.52 4.93 6.09
C SER A 74 0.15 5.47 5.70
N THR A 75 -0.48 6.25 6.58
CA THR A 75 -1.74 6.95 6.30
C THR A 75 -1.60 7.88 5.10
N GLY A 76 -0.54 8.68 5.03
CA GLY A 76 -0.28 9.56 3.88
C GLY A 76 -0.12 8.79 2.57
N ASN A 77 0.62 7.68 2.58
CA ASN A 77 0.81 6.82 1.40
C ASN A 77 -0.51 6.20 0.92
N ILE A 78 -1.35 5.73 1.86
CA ILE A 78 -2.67 5.17 1.58
C ILE A 78 -3.59 6.23 0.96
N LEU A 79 -3.69 7.42 1.58
CA LEU A 79 -4.52 8.51 1.08
C LEU A 79 -4.04 8.99 -0.30
N SER A 80 -2.73 9.03 -0.51
CA SER A 80 -2.14 9.37 -1.81
C SER A 80 -2.52 8.35 -2.89
N MET A 81 -2.44 7.05 -2.58
CA MET A 81 -2.87 5.98 -3.48
C MET A 81 -4.37 6.05 -3.77
N ALA A 82 -5.21 6.18 -2.75
CA ALA A 82 -6.66 6.32 -2.88
C ALA A 82 -7.03 7.50 -3.80
N LYS A 83 -6.43 8.67 -3.56
CA LYS A 83 -6.61 9.86 -4.42
C LYS A 83 -6.19 9.59 -5.86
N GLY A 84 -5.07 8.90 -6.07
CA GLY A 84 -4.60 8.51 -7.40
C GLY A 84 -5.56 7.56 -8.15
N LEU A 85 -6.35 6.77 -7.41
CA LEU A 85 -7.40 5.90 -7.94
C LEU A 85 -8.75 6.60 -8.11
N GLY A 86 -8.84 7.91 -7.80
CA GLY A 86 -10.09 8.68 -7.87
C GLY A 86 -11.01 8.48 -6.66
N TYR A 87 -10.50 7.91 -5.57
CA TYR A 87 -11.20 7.73 -4.31
C TYR A 87 -10.75 8.80 -3.30
N LEU A 88 -11.69 9.62 -2.84
CA LEU A 88 -11.46 10.59 -1.77
C LEU A 88 -12.06 10.02 -0.49
N GLU A 89 -11.21 9.83 0.52
CA GLU A 89 -11.64 9.41 1.84
C GLU A 89 -11.58 10.61 2.78
N ASP A 90 -12.71 10.92 3.41
CA ASP A 90 -12.85 12.04 4.34
C ASP A 90 -12.66 11.61 5.81
N LYS A 91 -12.44 10.31 6.04
CA LYS A 91 -12.37 9.72 7.37
C LYS A 91 -10.93 9.50 7.85
N LEU A 92 -10.78 9.45 9.17
CA LEU A 92 -9.50 9.21 9.83
C LEU A 92 -9.07 7.75 9.74
N ILE A 93 -7.88 7.52 9.17
CA ILE A 93 -7.21 6.22 9.16
C ILE A 93 -6.58 5.95 10.52
N GLU A 94 -7.29 5.19 11.34
CA GLU A 94 -6.69 4.56 12.51
C GLU A 94 -5.88 3.32 12.07
N MET A 95 -4.80 3.02 12.78
CA MET A 95 -3.94 1.89 12.45
C MET A 95 -3.33 1.29 13.71
N PHE A 96 -3.38 -0.04 13.85
CA PHE A 96 -2.67 -0.79 14.90
C PHE A 96 -1.49 -1.51 14.28
N ILE A 97 -0.30 -1.34 14.86
CA ILE A 97 0.96 -1.77 14.24
C ILE A 97 1.89 -2.31 15.30
N LYS A 98 2.46 -3.48 15.02
CA LYS A 98 3.63 -3.98 15.73
C LYS A 98 4.86 -3.77 14.85
N LEU A 99 5.75 -2.84 15.23
CA LEU A 99 6.94 -2.55 14.44
C LEU A 99 7.96 -3.70 14.46
N SER A 100 8.29 -4.24 13.29
CA SER A 100 9.37 -5.20 13.06
C SER A 100 10.26 -4.71 11.89
N PRO A 101 11.09 -3.67 12.12
CA PRO A 101 11.97 -3.14 11.10
C PRO A 101 13.02 -4.18 10.70
N ALA A 102 13.31 -4.26 9.40
CA ALA A 102 14.39 -5.06 8.86
C ALA A 102 15.16 -4.25 7.80
N VAL A 103 16.45 -4.56 7.64
CA VAL A 103 17.29 -3.89 6.66
C VAL A 103 17.29 -4.69 5.36
N SER A 104 17.08 -4.01 4.24
CA SER A 104 17.28 -4.57 2.89
C SER A 104 18.37 -3.83 2.15
N ASN A 105 18.92 -4.48 1.13
CA ASN A 105 19.76 -3.81 0.15
C ASN A 105 18.90 -3.53 -1.10
N TYR A 106 18.61 -2.26 -1.35
CA TYR A 106 17.87 -1.83 -2.54
C TYR A 106 18.72 -0.82 -3.30
N LYS A 107 18.99 -1.10 -4.58
CA LYS A 107 19.85 -0.27 -5.46
C LYS A 107 21.22 0.03 -4.83
N ASN A 108 21.87 -0.99 -4.27
CA ASN A 108 23.16 -0.88 -3.57
C ASN A 108 23.15 0.08 -2.37
N ARG A 109 21.99 0.28 -1.74
CA ARG A 109 21.83 1.10 -0.54
C ARG A 109 21.09 0.29 0.52
N LYS A 110 21.60 0.35 1.76
CA LYS A 110 20.90 -0.19 2.92
C LYS A 110 19.68 0.68 3.22
N MET A 111 18.51 0.07 3.21
CA MET A 111 17.24 0.73 3.53
C MET A 111 16.52 -0.04 4.63
N VAL A 112 15.94 0.69 5.58
CA VAL A 112 15.03 0.10 6.56
C VAL A 112 13.66 -0.04 5.93
N GLY A 113 13.12 -1.25 5.99
CA GLY A 113 11.74 -1.54 5.65
C GLY A 113 11.06 -2.34 6.75
N PHE A 114 9.81 -2.70 6.51
CA PHE A 114 8.95 -3.29 7.53
C PHE A 114 8.18 -4.49 6.94
N MET A 115 8.19 -5.63 7.65
CA MET A 115 7.44 -6.84 7.26
C MET A 115 6.14 -6.99 8.07
N ASN A 116 5.65 -5.90 8.66
CA ASN A 116 4.70 -5.99 9.75
C ASN A 116 3.29 -6.33 9.28
N ASN A 117 2.52 -6.92 10.19
CA ASN A 117 1.08 -6.84 10.08
C ASN A 117 0.64 -5.46 10.59
N PHE A 118 -0.31 -4.85 9.89
CA PHE A 118 -0.99 -3.66 10.37
C PHE A 118 -2.49 -3.86 10.21
N MET A 119 -3.23 -3.46 11.24
CA MET A 119 -4.68 -3.44 11.18
C MET A 119 -5.10 -2.02 10.84
N ILE A 120 -5.86 -1.85 9.75
CA ILE A 120 -6.49 -0.58 9.44
C ILE A 120 -7.98 -0.73 9.77
N PRO A 121 -8.49 -0.06 10.80
CA PRO A 121 -9.90 0.33 10.82
C PRO A 121 -10.22 1.17 9.57
N ASP A 122 -10.79 0.49 8.57
CA ASP A 122 -11.67 0.98 7.50
C ASP A 122 -11.24 2.02 6.46
N HIS A 123 -10.06 1.88 5.83
CA HIS A 123 -9.74 2.77 4.68
C HIS A 123 -9.22 2.07 3.44
N LEU A 124 -9.17 0.74 3.46
CA LEU A 124 -8.89 -0.07 2.28
C LEU A 124 -9.53 -1.43 2.43
N ASN A 125 -10.35 -1.83 1.46
CA ASN A 125 -10.64 -3.23 1.17
C ASN A 125 -10.55 -3.45 -0.33
N VAL A 126 -10.13 -4.65 -0.72
CA VAL A 126 -10.17 -5.13 -2.11
C VAL A 126 -11.08 -6.36 -2.13
N GLU A 127 -12.39 -6.10 -2.22
CA GLU A 127 -13.46 -7.12 -2.22
C GLU A 127 -13.88 -7.59 -3.60
#